data_AF-A0A6M4JB05-F1
#
_entry.id   AF-A0A6M4JB05-F1
#
_cell.length_a   1.000
_cell.length_b   1.000
_cell.length_c   1.000
_cell.angle_alpha   90.00
_cell.angle_beta   90.00
_cell.angle_gamma   90.00
#
_symmetry.space_group_name_H-M   'P 1'
#
loop_
_entity.id
_entity.type
_entity.pdbx_description
1 polymer ?
#
loop_
_entity_poly.entity_id
_entity_poly.type
_entity_poly.pdbx_seq_one_letter_code
_entity_poly.pdbx_strand_id
1 'polypeptide(L)'
;MKFYVGKFNAYQRTYVISPKQYFYLFLKECENQIDNLKNNSQGSVIKFITKNMLESITIIEHNNSDEINDKINYVYQNLINLNKKLEFLLKIKQIMLHKYFK
;
A
#
# COMPACT_ATOMS: atom_id res chain seq x y z
N MET A 1 3.43 7.31 38.37
CA MET A 1 2.70 7.72 37.15
C MET A 1 3.72 8.06 36.08
N LYS A 2 3.68 7.39 34.91
CA LYS A 2 4.55 7.70 33.78
C LYS A 2 3.81 8.68 32.86
N PHE A 3 4.23 9.93 32.81
CA PHE A 3 3.65 10.94 31.92
C PHE A 3 4.38 10.88 30.57
N TYR A 4 3.65 10.57 29.50
CA TYR A 4 4.15 10.63 28.14
C TYR A 4 3.75 11.98 27.53
N VAL A 5 4.74 12.77 27.09
CA VAL A 5 4.51 14.04 26.40
C VAL A 5 4.46 13.76 24.90
N GLY A 6 3.23 13.66 24.37
CA GLY A 6 2.93 13.49 22.94
C GLY A 6 1.42 13.55 22.69
N LYS A 7 0.97 13.75 21.45
CA LYS A 7 -0.46 13.67 21.08
C LYS A 7 -0.97 12.25 21.37
N PHE A 8 -1.65 12.07 22.48
CA PHE A 8 -2.34 10.81 22.80
C PHE A 8 -3.38 10.53 21.72
N ASN A 9 -3.19 9.47 20.94
CA ASN A 9 -4.12 9.07 19.88
C ASN A 9 -4.70 7.69 20.24
N ALA A 10 -5.67 7.68 21.17
CA ALA A 10 -6.31 6.48 21.71
C ALA A 10 -6.94 5.54 20.66
N TYR A 11 -7.17 6.07 19.46
CA TYR A 11 -7.87 5.41 18.36
C TYR A 11 -6.96 4.89 17.25
N GLN A 12 -5.64 5.04 17.36
CA GLN A 12 -4.73 4.49 16.34
C GLN A 12 -4.68 2.96 16.44
N ARG A 13 -5.62 2.30 15.76
CA ARG A 13 -5.56 0.85 15.45
C ARG A 13 -4.69 0.56 14.22
N THR A 14 -4.12 1.60 13.62
CA THR A 14 -3.31 1.55 12.41
C THR A 14 -1.93 2.13 12.68
N TYR A 15 -0.91 1.28 12.54
CA TYR A 15 0.48 1.70 12.53
C TYR A 15 0.82 2.20 11.12
N VAL A 16 1.40 3.40 11.02
CA VAL A 16 2.04 3.85 9.78
C VAL A 16 3.45 3.28 9.77
N ILE A 17 3.71 2.35 8.86
CA ILE A 17 5.04 1.79 8.64
C ILE A 17 5.71 2.62 7.55
N SER A 18 6.79 3.31 7.92
CA SER A 18 7.63 4.04 6.98
C SER A 18 8.95 3.27 6.82
N PRO A 19 9.17 2.59 5.69
CA PRO A 19 10.42 1.88 5.44
C PRO A 19 11.57 2.87 5.23
N LYS A 20 12.77 2.48 5.66
CA LYS A 20 13.99 3.27 5.40
C LYS A 20 14.58 2.98 4.02
N GLN A 21 14.42 1.75 3.53
CA GLN A 21 14.93 1.27 2.23
C GLN A 21 14.05 0.12 1.73
N TYR A 22 14.15 -0.21 0.44
CA TYR A 22 13.56 -1.40 -0.16
C TYR A 22 12.03 -1.54 -0.01
N PHE A 23 11.31 -0.42 0.09
CA PHE A 23 9.85 -0.45 0.25
C PHE A 23 9.14 -1.27 -0.82
N TYR A 24 9.52 -1.06 -2.08
CA TYR A 24 8.82 -1.67 -3.21
C TYR A 24 9.15 -3.16 -3.35
N LEU A 25 10.36 -3.57 -2.93
CA LEU A 25 10.70 -4.98 -2.77
C LEU A 25 9.85 -5.63 -1.67
N PHE A 26 9.78 -5.00 -0.49
CA PHE A 26 8.96 -5.48 0.61
C PHE A 26 7.46 -5.55 0.25
N LEU A 27 6.97 -4.54 -0.47
CA LEU A 27 5.60 -4.52 -0.99
C LEU A 27 5.37 -5.72 -1.91
N LYS A 28 6.34 -6.06 -2.77
CA LYS A 28 6.23 -7.22 -3.65
C LYS A 28 6.16 -8.54 -2.88
N GLU A 29 6.95 -8.69 -1.81
CA GLU A 29 6.85 -9.85 -0.94
C GLU A 29 5.50 -9.91 -0.20
N CYS A 30 4.94 -8.78 0.22
CA CYS A 30 3.59 -8.72 0.78
C CYS A 30 2.54 -9.16 -0.24
N GLU A 31 2.68 -8.74 -1.51
CA GLU A 31 1.80 -9.19 -2.59
C GLU A 31 1.92 -10.69 -2.85
N ASN A 32 3.14 -11.24 -2.83
CA ASN A 32 3.39 -12.68 -2.99
C ASN A 32 2.75 -13.49 -1.84
N GLN A 33 2.71 -12.92 -0.63
CA GLN A 33 2.12 -13.55 0.55
C GLN A 33 0.68 -13.11 0.82
N ILE A 34 0.02 -12.44 -0.11
CA ILE A 34 -1.27 -11.77 0.15
C ILE A 34 -2.37 -12.75 0.59
N ASP A 35 -2.39 -13.95 0.03
CA ASP A 35 -3.39 -14.97 0.38
C ASP A 35 -3.11 -15.55 1.76
N ASN A 36 -1.85 -15.74 2.12
CA ASN A 36 -1.47 -16.14 3.48
C ASN A 36 -1.85 -15.06 4.50
N LEU A 37 -1.63 -13.78 4.18
CA LEU A 37 -2.02 -12.65 5.03
C LEU A 37 -3.53 -12.56 5.20
N LYS A 38 -4.31 -12.79 4.13
CA LYS A 38 -5.78 -12.83 4.19
C LYS A 38 -6.27 -14.01 5.03
N ASN A 39 -5.74 -15.20 4.79
CA ASN A 39 -6.18 -16.43 5.49
C ASN A 39 -5.84 -16.38 6.99
N ASN A 40 -4.67 -15.85 7.33
CA ASN A 40 -4.22 -15.72 8.72
C ASN A 40 -4.67 -14.40 9.39
N SER A 41 -5.51 -13.60 8.71
CA SER A 41 -6.00 -12.34 9.28
C SER A 41 -6.87 -12.58 10.51
N GLN A 42 -6.64 -11.76 11.54
CA GLN A 42 -7.28 -11.87 12.84
C GLN A 42 -8.58 -11.07 12.89
N GLY A 43 -9.44 -11.37 13.86
CA GLY A 43 -10.77 -10.78 14.01
C GLY A 43 -11.87 -11.63 13.37
N SER A 44 -13.07 -11.57 13.96
CA SER A 44 -14.23 -12.33 13.47
C SER A 44 -15.06 -11.48 12.49
N VAL A 45 -15.57 -10.34 12.96
CA VAL A 45 -16.41 -9.44 12.15
C VAL A 45 -15.57 -8.51 11.26
N ILE A 46 -14.47 -7.97 11.80
CA ILE A 46 -13.55 -7.08 11.06
C ILE A 46 -12.19 -7.76 11.04
N LYS A 47 -11.73 -8.13 9.83
CA LYS A 47 -10.43 -8.75 9.61
C LYS A 47 -9.30 -7.71 9.66
N PHE A 48 -8.20 -8.05 10.33
CA PHE A 48 -7.01 -7.21 10.41
C PHE A 48 -5.73 -8.06 10.39
N ILE A 49 -4.63 -7.45 9.93
CA ILE A 49 -3.28 -8.03 10.04
C ILE A 49 -2.54 -7.37 11.21
N THR A 50 -1.68 -8.12 11.88
CA THR A 50 -0.87 -7.61 12.99
C THR A 50 0.53 -7.24 12.51
N LYS A 51 1.24 -6.41 13.28
CA LYS A 51 2.65 -6.08 13.01
C LYS A 51 3.51 -7.34 12.90
N ASN A 52 3.30 -8.32 13.78
CA ASN A 52 4.06 -9.57 13.79
C ASN A 52 3.89 -10.37 12.48
N MET A 53 2.71 -10.33 11.86
CA MET A 53 2.48 -10.97 10.56
C MET A 53 3.27 -10.30 9.43
N LEU A 54 3.54 -8.99 9.54
CA LEU A 54 4.39 -8.28 8.60
C LEU A 54 5.88 -8.49 8.90
N GLU A 55 6.26 -8.59 10.17
CA GLU A 55 7.65 -8.86 10.58
C GLU A 55 8.13 -10.26 10.18
N SER A 56 7.22 -11.21 9.98
CA SER A 56 7.57 -12.53 9.42
C SER A 56 7.90 -12.51 7.92
N ILE A 57 7.60 -11.40 7.22
CA ILE A 57 7.91 -11.25 5.80
C ILE A 57 9.34 -10.75 5.67
N THR A 58 10.20 -11.57 5.08
CA THR A 58 11.61 -11.24 4.85
C THR A 58 11.85 -10.90 3.38
N ILE A 59 12.66 -9.88 3.14
CA ILE A 59 13.23 -9.60 1.81
C ILE A 59 14.67 -10.13 1.76
N ILE A 60 15.06 -10.70 0.63
CA ILE A 60 16.45 -11.10 0.40
C ILE A 60 17.18 -9.91 -0.20
N GLU A 61 18.24 -9.47 0.47
CA GLU A 61 19.10 -8.39 -0.03
C GLU A 61 20.18 -8.97 -0.97
N HIS A 62 20.31 -8.33 -2.12
CA HIS A 62 21.32 -8.63 -3.12
C HIS A 62 22.01 -7.32 -3.52
N ASN A 63 23.18 -7.42 -4.16
CA ASN A 63 23.95 -6.24 -4.59
C ASN A 63 23.14 -5.27 -5.49
N ASN A 64 22.11 -5.77 -6.17
CA ASN A 64 21.27 -4.98 -7.08
C ASN A 64 19.90 -4.61 -6.48
N SER A 65 19.68 -4.82 -5.17
CA SER A 65 18.38 -4.58 -4.53
C SER A 65 17.91 -3.13 -4.67
N ASP A 66 18.82 -2.15 -4.64
CA ASP A 66 18.45 -0.74 -4.82
C ASP A 66 17.94 -0.48 -6.24
N GLU A 67 18.68 -0.94 -7.25
CA GLU A 67 18.29 -0.79 -8.65
C GLU A 67 16.95 -1.49 -8.95
N ILE A 68 16.74 -2.68 -8.38
CA ILE A 68 15.47 -3.41 -8.54
C ILE A 68 14.34 -2.65 -7.86
N ASN A 69 14.54 -2.16 -6.63
CA ASN A 69 13.54 -1.38 -5.91
C ASN A 69 13.14 -0.12 -6.68
N ASP A 70 14.10 0.58 -7.28
CA ASP A 70 13.85 1.79 -8.07
C ASP A 70 13.13 1.48 -9.38
N LYS A 71 13.46 0.38 -10.05
CA LYS A 71 12.72 -0.10 -11.22
C LYS A 71 11.28 -0.42 -10.89
N ILE A 72 11.03 -1.11 -9.77
CA ILE A 72 9.68 -1.41 -9.30
C ILE A 72 8.93 -0.12 -9.00
N ASN A 73 9.56 0.82 -8.26
CA ASN A 73 8.98 2.15 -8.00
C ASN A 73 8.53 2.83 -9.30
N TYR A 74 9.42 2.91 -10.29
CA TYR A 74 9.13 3.51 -11.59
C TYR A 74 7.89 2.89 -12.26
N VAL A 75 7.76 1.57 -12.23
CA VAL A 75 6.58 0.86 -12.75
C VAL A 75 5.31 1.26 -11.98
N TYR A 76 5.33 1.29 -10.65
CA TYR A 76 4.17 1.72 -9.86
C TYR A 76 3.77 3.17 -10.15
N GLN A 77 4.73 4.10 -10.28
CA GLN A 77 4.42 5.49 -10.61
C GLN A 77 3.73 5.60 -11.98
N ASN A 78 4.19 4.83 -12.97
CA ASN A 78 3.56 4.80 -14.28
C ASN A 78 2.13 4.26 -14.22
N LEU A 79 1.88 3.18 -13.47
CA LEU A 79 0.54 2.63 -13.26
C LEU A 79 -0.40 3.66 -12.61
N ILE A 80 0.07 4.35 -11.58
CA ILE A 80 -0.70 5.42 -10.90
C ILE A 80 -1.04 6.55 -11.89
N ASN A 81 -0.07 6.98 -12.70
CA ASN A 81 -0.29 8.03 -13.69
C ASN A 81 -1.31 7.60 -14.77
N LEU A 82 -1.20 6.36 -15.27
CA LEU A 82 -2.13 5.80 -16.23
C LEU A 82 -3.56 5.73 -15.68
N ASN A 83 -3.73 5.26 -14.44
CA ASN A 83 -5.04 5.23 -13.79
C ASN A 83 -5.63 6.63 -13.62
N LYS A 84 -4.84 7.63 -13.21
CA LYS A 84 -5.29 9.03 -13.12
C LYS A 84 -5.76 9.57 -14.48
N LYS A 85 -5.02 9.30 -15.55
CA LYS A 85 -5.40 9.68 -16.92
C LYS A 85 -6.70 9.00 -17.34
N LEU A 86 -6.86 7.71 -17.03
CA LEU A 86 -8.06 6.94 -17.34
C LEU A 86 -9.28 7.53 -16.61
N GLU A 87 -9.17 7.78 -15.31
CA GLU A 87 -10.23 8.42 -14.52
C GLU A 87 -10.63 9.79 -15.09
N PHE A 88 -9.64 10.59 -15.50
CA PHE A 88 -9.89 11.89 -16.11
C PHE A 88 -10.65 11.76 -17.45
N LEU A 89 -10.25 10.83 -18.31
CA LEU A 89 -10.92 10.56 -19.58
C LEU A 89 -12.35 10.06 -19.37
N LEU A 90 -12.60 9.21 -18.36
CA LEU A 90 -13.95 8.77 -18.01
C LEU A 90 -14.84 9.92 -17.56
N LYS A 91 -14.30 10.85 -16.75
CA LYS A 91 -15.02 12.07 -16.35
C LYS A 91 -15.40 12.93 -17.55
N ILE A 92 -14.45 13.18 -18.46
CA ILE A 92 -14.74 13.93 -19.70
C ILE A 92 -15.81 13.23 -20.52
N LYS A 93 -15.68 11.91 -20.73
CA LYS A 93 -16.67 11.12 -21.47
C LYS A 93 -18.07 11.29 -20.88
N GLN A 94 -18.21 11.22 -19.56
CA GLN A 94 -19.50 11.36 -18.89
C GLN A 94 -20.09 12.78 -19.08
N ILE A 95 -19.25 13.82 -18.97
CA ILE A 95 -19.66 15.21 -19.20
C ILE A 95 -20.13 15.41 -20.65
N MET A 96 -19.38 14.88 -21.62
CA MET A 96 -19.75 14.98 -23.04
C MET A 96 -21.07 14.24 -23.31
N LEU A 97 -21.22 13.00 -22.84
CA LEU A 97 -22.46 12.24 -23.02
C LEU A 97 -23.67 13.00 -22.48
N HIS A 98 -23.55 13.57 -21.28
CA HIS A 98 -24.62 14.39 -20.70
C HIS A 98 -24.93 15.64 -21.52
N LYS A 99 -23.91 16.29 -22.09
CA LYS A 99 -24.08 17.51 -22.90
C LYS A 99 -24.73 17.27 -24.26
N TYR A 100 -24.46 16.12 -24.90
CA TYR A 100 -24.93 15.83 -26.26
C TYR A 100 -26.27 15.06 -26.32
N PHE A 101 -26.64 14.35 -25.25
CA PHE A 101 -27.88 13.57 -25.19
C PHE A 101 -28.90 14.15 -24.19
N LYS A 102 -28.82 15.45 -23.91
CA LYS A 102 -29.86 16.25 -23.24
C LYS A 102 -30.51 17.20 -24.23
#